data_AF-A0A6P0UA41-F1
#
_entry.id   AF-A0A6P0UA41-F1
#
_cell.length_a   1.000
_cell.length_b   1.000
_cell.length_c   1.000
_cell.angle_alpha   90.00
_cell.angle_beta   90.00
_cell.angle_gamma   90.00
#
_symmetry.space_group_name_H-M   'P 1'
#
loop_
_entity.id
_entity.type
_entity.pdbx_description
1 polymer ?
#
loop_
_entity_poly.entity_id
_entity_poly.type
_entity_poly.pdbx_seq_one_letter_code
_entity_poly.pdbx_strand_id
1 'polypeptide(L)'
;MELSTLDYGFIIVFFSTVLAIGVIVSKKSGKNTSEFFLSGRTMPWWLLGLSMVATTFSTDTPNLVTDIVRTNGVSGNWVWWAFLITGLLTVFVYAKLWRKSNVNTDLEFYELRYGGAPARFLRKFRAIYLGVIFNVITMSAVTLAAIKIGGIMLGLEPWQTVVSAGLITVTFSALGGFKGVVYTDFLLFFVAMAGAIGAAFYLVNLPEVGGIEALMANEHVTDKLSILPDFSNTQVLITLFVIPLAVQWWSSWYPGAEPGGGGYIAQRMLAAKNENHAIGATFFFNIMHYALRPWPWILVALASLVVYPDVASIHEAFPFIADDKLGHDLAYSAMLTKLPSGLLGLVLASLIAAYMSTISTQLNWGSSYIVYDFYKQQVNPDASEKRLVAVGRISTVVLMVFSAALALLLQNALQLFEVLLVFGAGTGLIFILRWFWWRINAWSEITAMFASGIISLLLKLTPVGAFFFAPETGVFPDWSEYIFVVVLTTAIWMAATFLTQPESKEVLRSFYMKIQPGGPGWARVIREAEKDQQRIVNTNEKWSVPAGITAMLLGCVLIYTIMFATGYWIYGKHLPASILTAIAVISGFLLTRVWNRMKGSIL
;
A
#
# COMPACT_ATOMS: atom_id res chain seq x y z
N MET A 1 -11.83 -0.49 31.64
CA MET A 1 -12.86 0.30 30.93
C MET A 1 -14.03 -0.63 30.64
N GLU A 2 -15.27 -0.19 30.82
CA GLU A 2 -16.46 -1.01 30.53
C GLU A 2 -17.14 -0.52 29.26
N LEU A 3 -17.32 -1.42 28.29
CA LEU A 3 -18.10 -1.13 27.09
C LEU A 3 -19.58 -1.08 27.46
N SER A 4 -20.28 -0.05 27.00
CA SER A 4 -21.72 0.05 27.20
C SER A 4 -22.48 -0.94 26.30
N THR A 5 -23.75 -1.19 26.62
CA THR A 5 -24.64 -1.97 25.75
C THR A 5 -24.74 -1.38 24.34
N LEU A 6 -24.67 -0.06 24.21
CA LEU A 6 -24.67 0.62 22.91
C LEU A 6 -23.40 0.29 22.09
N ASP A 7 -22.24 0.23 22.74
CA ASP A 7 -20.98 -0.11 22.09
C ASP A 7 -21.00 -1.55 21.55
N TYR A 8 -21.45 -2.50 22.38
CA TYR A 8 -21.64 -3.89 21.95
C TYR A 8 -22.66 -3.99 20.81
N GLY A 9 -23.74 -3.20 20.85
CA GLY A 9 -24.73 -3.14 19.78
C GLY A 9 -24.10 -2.79 18.42
N PHE A 10 -23.27 -1.73 18.37
CA PHE A 10 -22.56 -1.34 17.15
C PHE A 10 -21.65 -2.45 16.63
N ILE A 11 -20.86 -3.06 17.53
CA ILE A 11 -19.91 -4.13 17.19
C ILE A 11 -20.65 -5.36 16.64
N ILE A 12 -21.71 -5.81 17.30
CA ILE A 12 -22.47 -7.00 16.90
C ILE A 12 -23.20 -6.80 15.57
N VAL A 13 -23.87 -5.65 15.38
CA VAL A 13 -24.56 -5.33 14.11
C VAL A 13 -23.56 -5.28 12.96
N PHE A 14 -22.41 -4.65 13.19
CA PHE A 14 -21.33 -4.57 12.23
C PHE A 14 -20.85 -5.97 11.81
N PHE A 15 -20.48 -6.83 12.76
CA PHE A 15 -20.00 -8.18 12.48
C PHE A 15 -21.04 -9.05 11.78
N SER A 16 -22.29 -8.98 12.24
CA SER A 16 -23.39 -9.75 11.65
C SER A 16 -23.62 -9.37 10.19
N THR A 17 -23.53 -8.08 9.87
CA THR A 17 -23.66 -7.57 8.50
C THR A 17 -22.53 -8.05 7.60
N VAL A 18 -21.28 -7.94 8.06
CA VAL A 18 -20.10 -8.38 7.30
C VAL A 18 -20.13 -9.89 7.06
N LEU A 19 -20.47 -10.69 8.07
CA LEU A 19 -20.60 -12.14 7.94
C LEU A 19 -21.72 -12.52 6.97
N ALA A 20 -22.88 -11.85 7.06
CA ALA A 20 -24.00 -12.07 6.15
C ALA A 20 -23.61 -11.82 4.69
N ILE A 21 -22.89 -10.73 4.41
CA ILE A 21 -22.36 -10.43 3.06
C ILE A 21 -21.44 -11.55 2.58
N GLY A 22 -20.49 -11.98 3.42
CA GLY A 22 -19.57 -13.07 3.10
C GLY A 22 -20.31 -14.36 2.71
N VAL A 23 -21.31 -14.76 3.50
CA VAL A 23 -22.13 -15.96 3.24
C VAL A 23 -22.96 -15.82 1.96
N ILE A 24 -23.63 -14.69 1.74
CA ILE A 24 -24.44 -14.45 0.54
C ILE A 24 -23.58 -14.51 -0.72
N VAL A 25 -22.40 -13.90 -0.68
CA VAL A 25 -21.49 -13.81 -1.82
C VAL A 25 -20.79 -15.13 -2.11
N SER A 26 -20.50 -15.95 -1.09
CA SER A 26 -19.85 -17.26 -1.23
C SER A 26 -20.54 -18.18 -2.24
N LYS A 27 -21.88 -18.11 -2.34
CA LYS A 27 -22.71 -18.88 -3.28
C LYS A 27 -22.36 -18.58 -4.75
N LYS A 28 -21.84 -17.39 -5.04
CA LYS A 28 -21.41 -16.99 -6.40
C LYS A 28 -19.89 -17.16 -6.58
N SER A 29 -19.09 -16.84 -5.56
CA SER A 29 -17.62 -16.83 -5.66
C SER A 29 -16.98 -18.21 -5.80
N GLY A 30 -17.59 -19.27 -5.24
CA GLY A 30 -17.02 -20.62 -5.25
C GLY A 30 -17.11 -21.38 -6.58
N LYS A 31 -17.62 -20.77 -7.66
CA LYS A 31 -17.88 -21.47 -8.94
C LYS A 31 -16.61 -21.87 -9.69
N ASN A 32 -15.62 -20.99 -9.74
CA ASN A 32 -14.33 -21.19 -10.38
C ASN A 32 -13.30 -20.17 -9.84
N THR A 33 -12.04 -20.34 -10.19
CA THR A 33 -10.94 -19.50 -9.69
C THR A 33 -11.05 -18.04 -10.16
N SER A 34 -11.56 -17.78 -11.36
CA SER A 34 -11.78 -16.42 -11.86
C SER A 34 -12.83 -15.65 -11.05
N GLU A 35 -13.93 -16.31 -10.67
CA GLU A 35 -14.92 -15.74 -9.74
C GLU A 35 -14.34 -15.57 -8.34
N PHE A 36 -13.53 -16.52 -7.88
CA PHE A 36 -12.94 -16.49 -6.54
C PHE A 36 -11.87 -15.41 -6.35
N PHE A 37 -10.97 -15.20 -7.32
CA PHE A 37 -9.83 -14.29 -7.20
C PHE A 37 -9.98 -12.96 -7.95
N LEU A 38 -10.83 -12.89 -8.98
CA LEU A 38 -11.00 -11.69 -9.83
C LEU A 38 -12.46 -11.25 -9.95
N SER A 39 -13.41 -11.95 -9.30
CA SER A 39 -14.84 -11.67 -9.42
C SER A 39 -15.31 -11.61 -10.89
N GLY A 40 -14.76 -12.46 -11.76
CA GLY A 40 -15.10 -12.50 -13.18
C GLY A 40 -14.73 -11.23 -13.96
N ARG A 41 -13.88 -10.35 -13.41
CA ARG A 41 -13.45 -9.08 -14.03
C ARG A 41 -14.59 -8.11 -14.35
N THR A 42 -15.59 -8.06 -13.48
CA THR A 42 -16.81 -7.25 -13.68
C THR A 42 -16.94 -6.08 -12.71
N MET A 43 -15.89 -5.74 -11.95
CA MET A 43 -16.01 -4.78 -10.87
C MET A 43 -16.00 -3.32 -11.35
N PRO A 44 -16.95 -2.48 -10.88
CA PRO A 44 -16.98 -1.06 -11.24
C PRO A 44 -15.89 -0.27 -10.50
N TRP A 45 -15.58 0.94 -11.00
CA TRP A 45 -14.39 1.67 -10.60
C TRP A 45 -14.52 2.20 -9.17
N TRP A 46 -15.70 2.71 -8.80
CA TRP A 46 -15.97 3.28 -7.49
C TRP A 46 -15.85 2.24 -6.39
N LEU A 47 -16.31 1.01 -6.66
CA LEU A 47 -16.27 -0.09 -5.69
C LEU A 47 -14.84 -0.61 -5.50
N LEU A 48 -14.08 -0.77 -6.58
CA LEU A 48 -12.66 -1.14 -6.51
C LEU A 48 -11.84 -0.06 -5.81
N GLY A 49 -12.08 1.21 -6.13
CA GLY A 49 -11.40 2.34 -5.51
C GLY A 49 -11.67 2.38 -4.00
N LEU A 50 -12.93 2.26 -3.57
CA LEU A 50 -13.28 2.14 -2.14
C LEU A 50 -12.59 0.95 -1.47
N SER A 51 -12.56 -0.22 -2.14
CA SER A 51 -11.86 -1.40 -1.62
C SER A 51 -10.36 -1.17 -1.42
N MET A 52 -9.68 -0.53 -2.38
CA MET A 52 -8.27 -0.16 -2.22
C MET A 52 -8.06 0.78 -1.02
N VAL A 53 -8.93 1.78 -0.83
CA VAL A 53 -8.82 2.73 0.28
C VAL A 53 -9.05 2.02 1.62
N ALA A 54 -10.09 1.19 1.72
CA ALA A 54 -10.39 0.39 2.91
C ALA A 54 -9.21 -0.54 3.28
N THR A 55 -8.63 -1.21 2.28
CA THR A 55 -7.46 -2.07 2.48
C THR A 55 -6.29 -1.28 3.07
N THR A 56 -6.03 -0.08 2.56
CA THR A 56 -4.91 0.73 3.05
C THR A 56 -5.22 1.52 4.32
N PHE A 57 -6.48 1.63 4.73
CA PHE A 57 -6.85 2.32 5.97
C PHE A 57 -6.28 1.59 7.18
N SER A 58 -6.18 0.26 7.08
CA SER A 58 -5.49 -0.71 7.96
C SER A 58 -5.22 -0.30 9.41
N THR A 59 -5.52 -1.20 10.34
CA THR A 59 -5.42 -0.96 11.79
C THR A 59 -4.07 -0.42 12.28
N ASP A 60 -2.97 -0.72 11.59
CA ASP A 60 -1.62 -0.23 11.89
C ASP A 60 -1.36 1.22 11.43
N THR A 61 -2.07 1.70 10.42
CA THR A 61 -1.76 2.99 9.77
C THR A 61 -1.98 4.20 10.69
N PRO A 62 -3.07 4.30 11.49
CA PRO A 62 -3.22 5.40 12.44
C PRO A 62 -2.10 5.44 13.49
N ASN A 63 -1.66 4.26 13.95
CA ASN A 63 -0.57 4.12 14.91
C ASN A 63 0.77 4.54 14.29
N LEU A 64 1.04 4.12 13.05
CA LEU A 64 2.22 4.55 12.29
C LEU A 64 2.25 6.07 12.07
N VAL A 65 1.12 6.67 11.65
CA VAL A 65 1.03 8.13 11.47
C VAL A 65 1.24 8.84 12.80
N THR A 66 0.72 8.29 13.90
CA THR A 66 0.90 8.86 15.23
C THR A 66 2.36 8.81 15.69
N ASP A 67 3.04 7.69 15.46
CA ASP A 67 4.47 7.54 15.74
C ASP A 67 5.32 8.57 14.96
N ILE A 68 5.05 8.69 13.65
CA ILE A 68 5.71 9.67 12.77
C ILE A 68 5.48 11.10 13.25
N VAL A 69 4.24 11.48 13.57
CA VAL A 69 3.91 12.86 13.98
C VAL A 69 4.50 13.20 15.34
N ARG A 70 4.44 12.29 16.32
CA ARG A 70 5.02 12.54 17.65
C ARG A 70 6.55 12.68 17.59
N THR A 71 7.20 11.89 16.75
CA THR A 71 8.66 11.90 16.61
C THR A 71 9.13 13.07 15.74
N ASN A 72 8.62 13.18 14.52
CA ASN A 72 9.15 14.03 13.45
C ASN A 72 8.21 15.18 13.03
N GLY A 73 7.09 15.36 13.74
CA GLY A 73 6.07 16.34 13.38
C GLY A 73 5.29 15.97 12.12
N VAL A 74 4.40 16.85 11.69
CA VAL A 74 3.56 16.64 10.50
C VAL A 74 4.41 16.47 9.24
N SER A 75 5.55 17.18 9.14
CA SER A 75 6.52 17.03 8.05
C SER A 75 7.10 15.62 7.93
N GLY A 76 7.13 14.84 9.02
CA GLY A 76 7.56 13.44 8.96
C GLY A 76 6.74 12.60 8.00
N ASN A 77 5.49 12.96 7.71
CA ASN A 77 4.61 12.20 6.81
C ASN A 77 5.06 12.20 5.34
N TRP A 78 6.04 13.03 4.95
CA TRP A 78 6.63 12.98 3.61
C TRP A 78 7.24 11.61 3.26
N VAL A 79 7.65 10.83 4.27
CA VAL A 79 8.13 9.44 4.10
C VAL A 79 7.11 8.53 3.43
N TRP A 80 5.80 8.83 3.53
CA TRP A 80 4.76 8.05 2.84
C TRP A 80 3.93 8.89 1.87
N TRP A 81 3.78 10.20 2.10
CA TRP A 81 3.13 11.10 1.14
C TRP A 81 3.83 11.14 -0.22
N ALA A 82 5.14 10.86 -0.29
CA ALA A 82 5.86 10.75 -1.55
C ALA A 82 5.36 9.61 -2.46
N PHE A 83 4.78 8.54 -1.90
CA PHE A 83 4.20 7.44 -2.67
C PHE A 83 2.96 7.83 -3.47
N LEU A 84 2.40 9.02 -3.24
CA LEU A 84 1.39 9.60 -4.13
C LEU A 84 1.91 9.65 -5.58
N ILE A 85 3.19 9.98 -5.78
CA ILE A 85 3.80 10.03 -7.11
C ILE A 85 3.75 8.65 -7.79
N THR A 86 4.10 7.60 -7.04
CA THR A 86 3.97 6.20 -7.50
C THR A 86 2.54 5.82 -7.82
N GLY A 87 1.61 6.28 -6.98
CA GLY A 87 0.18 6.11 -7.15
C GLY A 87 -0.33 6.72 -8.44
N LEU A 88 -0.07 8.00 -8.71
CA LEU A 88 -0.49 8.66 -9.95
C LEU A 88 0.24 8.13 -11.17
N LEU A 89 1.51 7.73 -11.04
CA LEU A 89 2.20 7.04 -12.12
C LEU A 89 1.45 5.74 -12.47
N THR A 90 1.05 4.98 -11.46
CA THR A 90 0.24 3.76 -11.63
C THR A 90 -1.09 4.06 -12.29
N VAL A 91 -1.80 5.11 -11.86
CA VAL A 91 -3.08 5.54 -12.46
C VAL A 91 -2.93 5.76 -13.97
N PHE A 92 -2.04 6.67 -14.35
CA PHE A 92 -2.05 7.26 -15.67
C PHE A 92 -1.20 6.52 -16.71
N VAL A 93 -0.28 5.68 -16.26
CA VAL A 93 0.62 4.93 -17.14
C VAL A 93 0.32 3.44 -17.11
N TYR A 94 0.09 2.86 -15.93
CA TYR A 94 0.10 1.40 -15.78
C TYR A 94 -1.27 0.76 -15.65
N ALA A 95 -2.29 1.45 -15.11
CA ALA A 95 -3.60 0.84 -14.85
C ALA A 95 -4.25 0.28 -16.11
N LYS A 96 -4.14 1.00 -17.24
CA LYS A 96 -4.54 0.53 -18.57
C LYS A 96 -3.78 -0.74 -18.96
N LEU A 97 -2.46 -0.73 -18.83
CA LEU A 97 -1.58 -1.82 -19.27
C LEU A 97 -1.81 -3.10 -18.45
N TRP A 98 -1.98 -2.96 -17.13
CA TRP A 98 -2.34 -4.06 -16.26
C TRP A 98 -3.66 -4.69 -16.66
N ARG A 99 -4.71 -3.89 -16.84
CA ARG A 99 -6.00 -4.44 -17.23
C ARG A 99 -5.96 -5.12 -18.60
N LYS A 100 -5.23 -4.56 -19.57
CA LYS A 100 -5.05 -5.09 -20.92
C LYS A 100 -4.24 -6.40 -20.96
N SER A 101 -3.32 -6.59 -20.02
CA SER A 101 -2.51 -7.82 -19.95
C SER A 101 -3.35 -9.08 -19.75
N ASN A 102 -4.55 -8.93 -19.18
CA ASN A 102 -5.52 -10.00 -18.96
C ASN A 102 -4.95 -11.23 -18.22
N VAL A 103 -3.88 -11.02 -17.45
CA VAL A 103 -3.27 -12.05 -16.58
C VAL A 103 -4.16 -12.31 -15.37
N ASN A 104 -3.99 -13.43 -14.68
CA ASN A 104 -4.75 -13.77 -13.48
C ASN A 104 -4.11 -13.20 -12.21
N THR A 105 -2.78 -13.17 -12.20
CA THR A 105 -1.95 -12.54 -11.17
C THR A 105 -0.91 -11.67 -11.86
N ASP A 106 -0.40 -10.67 -11.16
CA ASP A 106 0.72 -9.86 -11.64
C ASP A 106 2.02 -10.68 -11.79
N LEU A 107 2.13 -11.88 -11.20
CA LEU A 107 3.28 -12.76 -11.42
C LEU A 107 3.24 -13.48 -12.77
N GLU A 108 2.05 -13.75 -13.31
CA GLU A 108 1.90 -14.28 -14.68
C GLU A 108 2.45 -13.28 -15.72
N PHE A 109 2.58 -11.99 -15.37
CA PHE A 109 3.29 -11.01 -16.19
C PHE A 109 4.72 -11.44 -16.56
N TYR A 110 5.44 -12.14 -15.67
CA TYR A 110 6.83 -12.53 -15.96
C TYR A 110 6.93 -13.49 -17.15
N GLU A 111 6.00 -14.43 -17.28
CA GLU A 111 5.95 -15.33 -18.44
C GLU A 111 5.26 -14.70 -19.66
N LEU A 112 4.53 -13.61 -19.46
CA LEU A 112 4.03 -12.78 -20.55
C LEU A 112 5.14 -11.90 -21.15
N ARG A 113 6.04 -11.37 -20.31
CA ARG A 113 7.08 -10.40 -20.71
C ARG A 113 8.41 -11.07 -21.04
N TYR A 114 8.75 -12.18 -20.39
CA TYR A 114 10.02 -12.89 -20.52
C TYR A 114 9.81 -14.36 -20.91
N GLY A 115 10.80 -14.96 -21.57
CA GLY A 115 10.76 -16.34 -22.04
C GLY A 115 11.61 -17.31 -21.22
N GLY A 116 11.38 -18.59 -21.47
CA GLY A 116 12.29 -19.66 -21.04
C GLY A 116 12.30 -19.98 -19.55
N ALA A 117 13.36 -20.70 -19.12
CA ALA A 117 13.51 -21.14 -17.74
C ALA A 117 13.67 -19.98 -16.73
N PRO A 118 14.39 -18.87 -17.04
CA PRO A 118 14.51 -17.74 -16.11
C PRO A 118 13.17 -17.08 -15.78
N ALA A 119 12.27 -16.90 -16.77
CA ALA A 119 10.93 -16.33 -16.55
C ALA A 119 10.08 -17.21 -15.62
N ARG A 120 10.08 -18.53 -15.86
CA ARG A 120 9.41 -19.52 -15.01
C ARG A 120 9.98 -19.54 -13.60
N PHE A 121 11.30 -19.46 -13.46
CA PHE A 121 11.95 -19.36 -12.14
C PHE A 121 11.49 -18.10 -11.40
N LEU A 122 11.53 -16.94 -12.06
CA LEU A 122 11.16 -15.66 -11.47
C LEU A 122 9.71 -15.66 -10.97
N ARG A 123 8.77 -16.18 -11.77
CA ARG A 123 7.37 -16.35 -11.37
C ARG A 123 7.22 -17.22 -10.12
N LYS A 124 7.87 -18.39 -10.09
CA LYS A 124 7.80 -19.34 -8.95
C LYS A 124 8.42 -18.75 -7.69
N PHE A 125 9.61 -18.15 -7.83
CA PHE A 125 10.31 -17.54 -6.73
C PHE A 125 9.47 -16.42 -6.12
N ARG A 126 8.94 -15.50 -6.94
CA ARG A 126 8.10 -14.39 -6.45
C ARG A 126 6.77 -14.88 -5.87
N ALA A 127 6.22 -16.01 -6.31
CA ALA A 127 5.01 -16.58 -5.71
C ALA A 127 5.21 -16.89 -4.22
N ILE A 128 6.36 -17.48 -3.86
CA ILE A 128 6.69 -17.78 -2.46
C ILE A 128 7.21 -16.54 -1.74
N TYR A 129 8.14 -15.83 -2.36
CA TYR A 129 8.79 -14.66 -1.77
C TYR A 129 7.78 -13.54 -1.46
N LEU A 130 6.92 -13.16 -2.41
CA LEU A 130 5.90 -12.15 -2.18
C LEU A 130 4.63 -12.72 -1.54
N GLY A 131 4.11 -13.83 -2.07
CA GLY A 131 2.79 -14.36 -1.66
C GLY A 131 2.78 -15.06 -0.31
N VAL A 132 3.94 -15.49 0.18
CA VAL A 132 4.10 -16.12 1.50
C VAL A 132 4.93 -15.23 2.42
N ILE A 133 6.22 -15.01 2.13
CA ILE A 133 7.14 -14.37 3.10
C ILE A 133 6.73 -12.92 3.37
N PHE A 134 6.74 -12.06 2.35
CA PHE A 134 6.39 -10.65 2.52
C PHE A 134 4.93 -10.43 2.90
N ASN A 135 4.03 -11.29 2.39
CA ASN A 135 2.63 -11.26 2.73
C ASN A 135 2.40 -11.56 4.22
N VAL A 136 3.02 -12.60 4.76
CA VAL A 136 2.95 -12.98 6.19
C VAL A 136 3.51 -11.86 7.07
N ILE A 137 4.63 -11.26 6.68
CA ILE A 137 5.25 -10.12 7.37
C ILE A 137 4.29 -8.91 7.40
N THR A 138 3.66 -8.59 6.27
CA THR A 138 2.72 -7.47 6.19
C THR A 138 1.50 -7.74 7.06
N MET A 139 0.92 -8.94 6.98
CA MET A 139 -0.23 -9.32 7.81
C MET A 139 0.12 -9.37 9.31
N SER A 140 1.35 -9.74 9.67
CA SER A 140 1.78 -9.76 11.07
C SER A 140 1.95 -8.36 11.65
N ALA A 141 2.34 -7.37 10.84
CA ALA A 141 2.36 -5.96 11.24
C ALA A 141 0.96 -5.45 11.63
N VAL A 142 -0.02 -5.73 10.76
CA VAL A 142 -1.43 -5.38 10.98
C VAL A 142 -2.00 -6.10 12.20
N THR A 143 -1.62 -7.36 12.40
CA THR A 143 -2.02 -8.16 13.57
C THR A 143 -1.37 -7.67 14.86
N LEU A 144 -0.12 -7.19 14.82
CA LEU A 144 0.51 -6.55 15.96
C LEU A 144 -0.23 -5.27 16.38
N ALA A 145 -0.66 -4.44 15.43
CA ALA A 145 -1.46 -3.26 15.74
C ALA A 145 -2.80 -3.64 16.40
N ALA A 146 -3.46 -4.69 15.89
CA ALA A 146 -4.66 -5.22 16.52
C ALA A 146 -4.40 -5.69 17.96
N ILE A 147 -3.30 -6.41 18.22
CA ILE A 147 -2.88 -6.82 19.57
C ILE A 147 -2.74 -5.61 20.50
N LYS A 148 -2.03 -4.56 20.05
CA LYS A 148 -1.82 -3.33 20.85
C LYS A 148 -3.15 -2.65 21.18
N ILE A 149 -4.06 -2.55 20.22
CA ILE A 149 -5.40 -1.98 20.42
C ILE A 149 -6.23 -2.85 21.37
N GLY A 150 -6.26 -4.18 21.18
CA GLY A 150 -6.98 -5.11 22.03
C GLY A 150 -6.48 -5.09 23.48
N GLY A 151 -5.17 -4.99 23.68
CA GLY A 151 -4.57 -4.82 25.01
C GLY A 151 -5.00 -3.52 25.68
N ILE A 152 -4.79 -2.37 25.03
CA ILE A 152 -5.07 -1.04 25.61
C ILE A 152 -6.57 -0.83 25.83
N MET A 153 -7.40 -1.13 24.83
CA MET A 153 -8.82 -0.76 24.87
C MET A 153 -9.69 -1.79 25.57
N LEU A 154 -9.35 -3.08 25.45
CA LEU A 154 -10.19 -4.19 25.89
C LEU A 154 -9.54 -5.06 26.99
N GLY A 155 -8.27 -4.81 27.34
CA GLY A 155 -7.53 -5.63 28.30
C GLY A 155 -7.29 -7.07 27.83
N LEU A 156 -7.33 -7.31 26.51
CA LEU A 156 -7.16 -8.64 25.94
C LEU A 156 -5.70 -9.07 25.92
N GLU A 157 -5.46 -10.34 26.20
CA GLU A 157 -4.15 -10.95 25.95
C GLU A 157 -3.89 -11.05 24.43
N PRO A 158 -2.63 -11.02 23.99
CA PRO A 158 -2.29 -11.08 22.56
C PRO A 158 -2.95 -12.24 21.81
N TRP A 159 -2.94 -13.46 22.39
CA TRP A 159 -3.52 -14.62 21.73
C TRP A 159 -5.05 -14.52 21.60
N GLN A 160 -5.75 -13.90 22.56
CA GLN A 160 -7.20 -13.70 22.51
C GLN A 160 -7.57 -12.79 21.34
N THR A 161 -6.81 -11.71 21.16
CA THR A 161 -6.98 -10.78 20.05
C THR A 161 -6.74 -11.46 18.70
N VAL A 162 -5.64 -12.19 18.59
CA VAL A 162 -5.26 -12.90 17.35
C VAL A 162 -6.29 -13.96 16.96
N VAL A 163 -6.73 -14.78 17.91
CA VAL A 163 -7.70 -15.85 17.64
C VAL A 163 -9.06 -15.27 17.24
N SER A 164 -9.57 -14.29 17.99
CA SER A 164 -10.88 -13.69 17.71
C SER A 164 -10.91 -12.95 16.38
N ALA A 165 -9.94 -12.04 16.14
CA ALA A 165 -9.88 -11.26 14.92
C ALA A 165 -9.52 -12.12 13.69
N GLY A 166 -8.60 -13.07 13.87
CA GLY A 166 -8.14 -13.99 12.82
C GLY A 166 -9.22 -14.96 12.37
N LEU A 167 -9.95 -15.60 13.30
CA LEU A 167 -10.97 -16.60 12.97
C LEU A 167 -12.10 -16.00 12.12
N ILE A 168 -12.59 -14.83 12.51
CA ILE A 168 -13.65 -14.13 11.76
C ILE A 168 -13.15 -13.81 10.36
N THR A 169 -11.94 -13.25 10.26
CA THR A 169 -11.38 -12.81 8.98
C THR A 169 -11.13 -13.96 8.02
N VAL A 170 -10.55 -15.05 8.50
CA VAL A 170 -10.34 -16.27 7.72
C VAL A 170 -11.66 -16.86 7.25
N THR A 171 -12.66 -16.92 8.12
CA THR A 171 -13.96 -17.52 7.81
C THR A 171 -14.61 -16.82 6.61
N PHE A 172 -14.74 -15.50 6.64
CA PHE A 172 -15.39 -14.81 5.52
C PHE A 172 -14.49 -14.74 4.28
N SER A 173 -13.17 -14.61 4.43
CA SER A 173 -12.25 -14.53 3.28
C SER A 173 -12.20 -15.86 2.51
N ALA A 174 -12.11 -16.99 3.22
CA ALA A 174 -12.13 -18.32 2.62
C ALA A 174 -13.48 -18.66 1.95
N LEU A 175 -14.59 -18.14 2.49
CA LEU A 175 -15.92 -18.36 1.92
C LEU A 175 -16.24 -17.43 0.75
N GLY A 176 -16.01 -16.13 0.93
CA GLY A 176 -16.46 -15.06 0.02
C GLY A 176 -15.54 -14.77 -1.16
N GLY A 177 -14.25 -15.12 -1.07
CA GLY A 177 -13.25 -14.76 -2.07
C GLY A 177 -13.16 -13.24 -2.31
N PHE A 178 -12.56 -12.85 -3.44
CA PHE A 178 -12.32 -11.45 -3.79
C PHE A 178 -13.59 -10.60 -3.83
N LYS A 179 -14.70 -11.17 -4.32
CA LYS A 179 -16.02 -10.51 -4.34
C LYS A 179 -16.52 -10.21 -2.93
N GLY A 180 -16.31 -11.13 -1.99
CA GLY A 180 -16.65 -10.94 -0.58
C GLY A 180 -15.88 -9.76 0.02
N VAL A 181 -14.54 -9.78 -0.15
CA VAL A 181 -13.63 -8.72 0.29
C VAL A 181 -14.10 -7.34 -0.20
N VAL A 182 -14.32 -7.20 -1.50
CA VAL A 182 -14.68 -5.91 -2.11
C VAL A 182 -16.03 -5.38 -1.62
N TYR A 183 -17.04 -6.25 -1.41
CA TYR A 183 -18.33 -5.80 -0.90
C TYR A 183 -18.33 -5.48 0.58
N THR A 184 -17.56 -6.23 1.38
CA THR A 184 -17.39 -5.88 2.79
C THR A 184 -16.67 -4.54 2.87
N ASP A 185 -15.57 -4.35 2.15
CA ASP A 185 -14.77 -3.11 2.14
C ASP A 185 -15.60 -1.85 1.89
N PHE A 186 -16.64 -1.94 1.07
CA PHE A 186 -17.57 -0.82 0.84
C PHE A 186 -18.19 -0.31 2.15
N LEU A 187 -18.69 -1.21 3.00
CA LEU A 187 -19.19 -0.85 4.33
C LEU A 187 -18.07 -0.46 5.27
N LEU A 188 -16.95 -1.22 5.26
CA LEU A 188 -15.82 -1.00 6.16
C LEU A 188 -15.28 0.44 6.01
N PHE A 189 -15.19 0.95 4.78
CA PHE A 189 -14.69 2.30 4.51
C PHE A 189 -15.48 3.39 5.23
N PHE A 190 -16.82 3.35 5.17
CA PHE A 190 -17.65 4.39 5.79
C PHE A 190 -17.59 4.34 7.31
N VAL A 191 -17.57 3.14 7.89
CA VAL A 191 -17.44 2.95 9.35
C VAL A 191 -16.06 3.43 9.82
N ALA A 192 -14.98 3.04 9.10
CA ALA A 192 -13.61 3.49 9.33
C ALA A 192 -13.48 5.02 9.31
N MET A 193 -14.02 5.66 8.26
CA MET A 193 -13.92 7.11 8.10
C MET A 193 -14.75 7.87 9.14
N ALA A 194 -15.98 7.41 9.41
CA ALA A 194 -16.83 8.01 10.45
C ALA A 194 -16.19 7.88 11.84
N GLY A 195 -15.61 6.72 12.15
CA GLY A 195 -14.89 6.46 13.39
C GLY A 195 -13.68 7.40 13.54
N ALA A 196 -12.81 7.49 12.54
CA ALA A 196 -11.62 8.35 12.62
C ALA A 196 -11.95 9.85 12.70
N ILE A 197 -12.90 10.34 11.89
CA ILE A 197 -13.32 11.74 11.94
C ILE A 197 -13.98 12.06 13.28
N GLY A 198 -14.87 11.18 13.75
CA GLY A 198 -15.53 11.33 15.04
C GLY A 198 -14.54 11.33 16.21
N ALA A 199 -13.57 10.42 16.20
CA ALA A 199 -12.49 10.38 17.19
C ALA A 199 -11.66 11.66 17.18
N ALA A 200 -11.20 12.09 16.01
CA ALA A 200 -10.42 13.33 15.88
C ALA A 200 -11.20 14.54 16.39
N PHE A 201 -12.47 14.68 16.00
CA PHE A 201 -13.32 15.77 16.46
C PHE A 201 -13.50 15.76 17.97
N TYR A 202 -13.82 14.61 18.57
CA TYR A 202 -14.03 14.53 20.01
C TYR A 202 -12.75 14.79 20.79
N LEU A 203 -11.64 14.13 20.41
CA LEU A 203 -10.38 14.15 21.15
C LEU A 203 -9.71 15.52 21.14
N VAL A 204 -9.81 16.26 20.03
CA VAL A 204 -9.33 17.65 19.96
C VAL A 204 -10.14 18.58 20.89
N ASN A 205 -11.41 18.28 21.13
CA ASN A 205 -12.29 19.07 21.99
C ASN A 205 -12.33 18.56 23.44
N LEU A 206 -11.44 17.66 23.84
CA LEU A 206 -11.27 17.31 25.25
C LEU A 206 -10.93 18.55 26.07
N PRO A 207 -11.41 18.68 27.31
CA PRO A 207 -11.08 19.83 28.16
C PRO A 207 -9.58 20.04 28.35
N GLU A 208 -8.79 18.95 28.41
CA GLU A 208 -7.34 19.04 28.55
C GLU A 208 -6.65 19.57 27.28
N VAL A 209 -7.25 19.37 26.10
CA VAL A 209 -6.73 19.84 24.80
C VAL A 209 -7.24 21.24 24.46
N GLY A 210 -8.49 21.54 24.77
CA GLY A 210 -9.08 22.88 24.65
C GLY A 210 -9.49 23.31 23.23
N GLY A 211 -9.62 22.37 22.30
CA GLY A 211 -9.97 22.66 20.90
C GLY A 211 -8.77 22.95 20.00
N ILE A 212 -9.04 23.23 18.72
CA ILE A 212 -7.99 23.40 17.69
C ILE A 212 -7.06 24.60 18.00
N GLU A 213 -7.60 25.72 18.46
CA GLU A 213 -6.80 26.91 18.76
C GLU A 213 -5.82 26.66 19.92
N ALA A 214 -6.30 26.08 21.01
CA ALA A 214 -5.47 25.72 22.15
C ALA A 214 -4.44 24.63 21.81
N LEU A 215 -4.85 23.63 21.02
CA LEU A 215 -3.95 22.58 20.54
C LEU A 215 -2.76 23.16 19.76
N MET A 216 -3.00 24.11 18.86
CA MET A 216 -1.93 24.73 18.07
C MET A 216 -1.04 25.67 18.87
N ALA A 217 -1.53 26.21 19.98
CA ALA A 217 -0.77 27.08 20.88
C ALA A 217 0.00 26.30 21.96
N ASN A 218 -0.25 24.99 22.11
CA ASN A 218 0.38 24.17 23.14
C ASN A 218 1.89 23.96 22.86
N GLU A 219 2.70 24.07 23.91
CA GLU A 219 4.17 24.00 23.81
C GLU A 219 4.69 22.68 23.23
N HIS A 220 4.02 21.55 23.50
CA HIS A 220 4.40 20.23 22.96
C HIS A 220 4.01 20.03 21.49
N VAL A 221 3.25 20.96 20.92
CA VAL A 221 2.68 20.85 19.57
C VAL A 221 3.26 21.87 18.61
N THR A 222 3.60 23.07 19.09
CA THR A 222 4.00 24.20 18.24
C THR A 222 5.12 23.88 17.24
N ASP A 223 6.12 23.11 17.63
CA ASP A 223 7.26 22.68 16.80
C ASP A 223 6.91 21.53 15.82
N LYS A 224 5.77 20.85 16.03
CA LYS A 224 5.32 19.69 15.25
C LYS A 224 4.34 20.04 14.12
N LEU A 225 3.85 21.28 14.03
CA LEU A 225 2.78 21.69 13.09
C LEU A 225 3.23 21.86 11.63
N SER A 226 4.52 22.06 11.38
CA SER A 226 5.03 22.36 10.05
C SER A 226 4.81 21.19 9.08
N ILE A 227 4.16 21.46 7.95
CA ILE A 227 3.92 20.47 6.87
C ILE A 227 5.20 20.21 6.06
N LEU A 228 6.11 21.19 6.03
CA LEU A 228 7.43 21.07 5.42
C LEU A 228 8.48 20.94 6.52
N PRO A 229 9.56 20.17 6.30
CA PRO A 229 10.65 20.09 7.28
C PRO A 229 11.37 21.43 7.43
N ASP A 230 12.17 21.55 8.48
CA ASP A 230 13.09 22.67 8.65
C ASP A 230 14.21 22.61 7.59
N PHE A 231 14.29 23.65 6.75
CA PHE A 231 15.28 23.78 5.69
C PHE A 231 16.67 24.14 6.20
N SER A 232 16.80 24.57 7.47
CA SER A 232 18.09 24.85 8.09
C SER A 232 18.79 23.59 8.60
N ASN A 233 18.04 22.52 8.87
CA ASN A 233 18.59 21.22 9.26
C ASN A 233 18.72 20.32 8.03
N THR A 234 19.93 20.28 7.46
CA THR A 234 20.25 19.49 6.27
C THR A 234 19.90 18.01 6.41
N GLN A 235 20.16 17.39 7.57
CA GLN A 235 19.87 15.97 7.78
C GLN A 235 18.35 15.70 7.74
N VAL A 236 17.57 16.49 8.48
CA VAL A 236 16.10 16.37 8.51
C VAL A 236 15.50 16.65 7.13
N LEU A 237 15.95 17.71 6.45
CA LEU A 237 15.51 18.05 5.10
C LEU A 237 15.79 16.90 4.12
N ILE A 238 16.99 16.33 4.15
CA ILE A 238 17.37 15.24 3.24
C ILE A 238 16.56 13.97 3.53
N THR A 239 16.55 13.52 4.78
CA THR A 239 15.92 12.26 5.19
C THR A 239 14.41 12.29 5.04
N LEU A 240 13.74 13.35 5.49
CA LEU A 240 12.27 13.37 5.51
C LEU A 240 11.65 13.88 4.21
N PHE A 241 12.38 14.62 3.36
CA PHE A 241 11.77 15.28 2.21
C PHE A 241 12.49 14.99 0.89
N VAL A 242 13.81 15.24 0.81
CA VAL A 242 14.54 15.07 -0.45
C VAL A 242 14.58 13.61 -0.89
N ILE A 243 14.98 12.68 -0.02
CA ILE A 243 15.06 11.26 -0.36
C ILE A 243 13.68 10.69 -0.74
N PRO A 244 12.61 10.90 0.05
CA PRO A 244 11.28 10.46 -0.32
C PRO A 244 10.83 10.91 -1.71
N LEU A 245 11.00 12.21 -2.02
CA LEU A 245 10.55 12.82 -3.28
C LEU A 245 11.46 12.53 -4.48
N ALA A 246 12.78 12.45 -4.27
CA ALA A 246 13.74 12.30 -5.36
C ALA A 246 14.04 10.83 -5.69
N VAL A 247 13.97 9.93 -4.70
CA VAL A 247 14.45 8.55 -4.83
C VAL A 247 13.38 7.53 -4.42
N GLN A 248 12.91 7.60 -3.18
CA GLN A 248 12.15 6.51 -2.54
C GLN A 248 10.90 6.06 -3.30
N TRP A 249 10.11 7.02 -3.81
CA TRP A 249 8.83 6.71 -4.44
C TRP A 249 8.97 5.79 -5.67
N TRP A 250 10.08 5.86 -6.40
CA TRP A 250 10.32 5.03 -7.59
C TRP A 250 11.32 3.92 -7.37
N SER A 251 12.14 3.97 -6.32
CA SER A 251 13.31 3.09 -6.19
C SER A 251 13.05 1.79 -5.46
N SER A 252 12.01 1.68 -4.63
CA SER A 252 11.76 0.47 -3.85
C SER A 252 10.40 -0.16 -4.11
N TRP A 253 10.37 -1.48 -4.01
CA TRP A 253 9.12 -2.24 -3.89
C TRP A 253 8.50 -2.02 -2.52
N TYR A 254 7.25 -1.55 -2.47
CA TYR A 254 6.49 -1.45 -1.23
C TYR A 254 5.05 -1.96 -1.43
N PRO A 255 4.48 -2.74 -0.50
CA PRO A 255 3.10 -3.23 -0.61
C PRO A 255 2.10 -2.09 -0.83
N GLY A 256 1.42 -2.08 -1.97
CA GLY A 256 0.46 -1.02 -2.33
C GLY A 256 1.04 0.21 -3.01
N ALA A 257 2.37 0.34 -3.06
CA ALA A 257 3.07 1.41 -3.75
C ALA A 257 4.25 0.85 -4.60
N GLU A 258 4.09 -0.34 -5.19
CA GLU A 258 5.07 -0.87 -6.14
C GLU A 258 5.21 0.08 -7.35
N PRO A 259 6.42 0.54 -7.69
CA PRO A 259 6.68 1.30 -8.90
C PRO A 259 6.23 0.52 -10.13
N GLY A 260 5.33 1.09 -10.95
CA GLY A 260 4.75 0.36 -12.08
C GLY A 260 3.40 -0.32 -11.79
N GLY A 261 2.90 -0.24 -10.57
CA GLY A 261 1.68 -0.88 -10.11
C GLY A 261 1.86 -2.39 -9.97
N GLY A 262 1.62 -2.95 -8.79
CA GLY A 262 1.83 -4.37 -8.54
C GLY A 262 1.07 -4.84 -7.31
N GLY A 263 1.25 -6.11 -6.96
CA GLY A 263 0.65 -6.72 -5.78
C GLY A 263 -0.87 -6.62 -5.75
N TYR A 264 -1.44 -6.36 -4.57
CA TYR A 264 -2.88 -6.31 -4.40
C TYR A 264 -3.55 -5.16 -5.19
N ILE A 265 -2.84 -4.07 -5.52
CA ILE A 265 -3.37 -2.99 -6.38
C ILE A 265 -3.54 -3.50 -7.82
N ALA A 266 -2.56 -4.24 -8.34
CA ALA A 266 -2.68 -4.89 -9.64
C ALA A 266 -3.86 -5.85 -9.69
N GLN A 267 -4.10 -6.62 -8.62
CA GLN A 267 -5.26 -7.51 -8.53
C GLN A 267 -6.60 -6.76 -8.70
N ARG A 268 -6.76 -5.57 -8.08
CA ARG A 268 -7.98 -4.76 -8.26
C ARG A 268 -8.08 -4.21 -9.70
N MET A 269 -6.96 -3.80 -10.29
CA MET A 269 -6.94 -3.37 -11.70
C MET A 269 -7.33 -4.51 -12.65
N LEU A 270 -6.88 -5.74 -12.39
CA LEU A 270 -7.22 -6.93 -13.16
C LEU A 270 -8.70 -7.33 -13.04
N ALA A 271 -9.32 -7.06 -11.89
CA ALA A 271 -10.73 -7.33 -11.62
C ALA A 271 -11.70 -6.27 -12.20
N ALA A 272 -11.18 -5.15 -12.73
CA ALA A 272 -12.00 -4.09 -13.30
C ALA A 272 -12.73 -4.53 -14.58
N LYS A 273 -13.91 -3.96 -14.84
CA LYS A 273 -14.70 -4.21 -16.07
C LYS A 273 -13.87 -4.01 -17.35
N ASN A 274 -13.14 -2.90 -17.41
CA ASN A 274 -12.30 -2.49 -18.52
C ASN A 274 -11.22 -1.51 -18.03
N GLU A 275 -10.38 -1.05 -18.95
CA GLU A 275 -9.23 -0.19 -18.70
C GLU A 275 -9.64 1.12 -18.03
N ASN A 276 -10.71 1.77 -18.50
CA ASN A 276 -11.20 3.02 -17.92
C ASN A 276 -11.63 2.82 -16.46
N HIS A 277 -12.25 1.68 -16.16
CA HIS A 277 -12.61 1.34 -14.79
C HIS A 277 -11.39 1.07 -13.90
N ALA A 278 -10.32 0.49 -14.44
CA ALA A 278 -9.07 0.32 -13.71
C ALA A 278 -8.41 1.67 -13.40
N ILE A 279 -8.29 2.57 -14.40
CA ILE A 279 -7.71 3.91 -14.20
C ILE A 279 -8.57 4.70 -13.20
N GLY A 280 -9.89 4.70 -13.36
CA GLY A 280 -10.82 5.41 -12.45
C GLY A 280 -10.76 4.88 -11.01
N ALA A 281 -10.65 3.56 -10.82
CA ALA A 281 -10.54 2.95 -9.50
C ALA A 281 -9.27 3.39 -8.78
N THR A 282 -8.12 3.27 -9.45
CA THR A 282 -6.82 3.64 -8.88
C THR A 282 -6.74 5.15 -8.64
N PHE A 283 -7.35 5.98 -9.49
CA PHE A 283 -7.37 7.44 -9.28
C PHE A 283 -8.21 7.83 -8.07
N PHE A 284 -9.43 7.28 -7.98
CA PHE A 284 -10.32 7.50 -6.85
C PHE A 284 -9.67 7.06 -5.53
N PHE A 285 -8.98 5.91 -5.55
CA PHE A 285 -8.19 5.43 -4.43
C PHE A 285 -7.17 6.47 -3.96
N ASN A 286 -6.33 7.00 -4.87
CA ASN A 286 -5.29 7.97 -4.49
C ASN A 286 -5.89 9.28 -3.93
N ILE A 287 -7.01 9.76 -4.47
CA ILE A 287 -7.69 10.94 -3.90
C ILE A 287 -8.10 10.65 -2.45
N MET A 288 -8.81 9.55 -2.21
CA MET A 288 -9.33 9.26 -0.87
C MET A 288 -8.20 8.91 0.13
N HIS A 289 -7.18 8.20 -0.33
CA HIS A 289 -6.05 7.77 0.50
C HIS A 289 -5.22 8.94 1.01
N TYR A 290 -4.93 9.93 0.15
CA TYR A 290 -4.05 11.05 0.49
C TYR A 290 -4.81 12.34 0.81
N ALA A 291 -5.89 12.67 0.11
CA ALA A 291 -6.59 13.94 0.34
C ALA A 291 -7.57 13.91 1.53
N LEU A 292 -8.24 12.77 1.77
CA LEU A 292 -9.32 12.67 2.77
C LEU A 292 -8.84 12.11 4.11
N ARG A 293 -8.13 10.99 4.08
CA ARG A 293 -7.84 10.14 5.26
C ARG A 293 -6.79 10.66 6.27
N PRO A 294 -5.70 11.36 5.89
CA PRO A 294 -4.59 11.59 6.83
C PRO A 294 -4.93 12.51 8.01
N TRP A 295 -5.72 13.57 7.79
CA TRP A 295 -5.94 14.62 8.78
C TRP A 295 -6.58 14.18 10.09
N PRO A 296 -7.63 13.32 10.08
CA PRO A 296 -8.14 12.75 11.32
C PRO A 296 -7.06 12.12 12.20
N TRP A 297 -6.14 11.34 11.61
CA TRP A 297 -5.07 10.69 12.37
C TRP A 297 -4.01 11.67 12.86
N ILE A 298 -3.62 12.63 12.00
CA ILE A 298 -2.68 13.70 12.38
C ILE A 298 -3.22 14.50 13.57
N LEU A 299 -4.51 14.83 13.57
CA LEU A 299 -5.14 15.56 14.67
C LEU A 299 -5.14 14.76 15.98
N VAL A 300 -5.46 13.46 15.93
CA VAL A 300 -5.37 12.60 17.11
C VAL A 300 -3.93 12.51 17.61
N ALA A 301 -2.95 12.42 16.70
CA ALA A 301 -1.54 12.38 17.07
C ALA A 301 -1.07 13.67 17.74
N LEU A 302 -1.45 14.84 17.22
CA LEU A 302 -1.13 16.13 17.83
C LEU A 302 -1.81 16.28 19.19
N ALA A 303 -3.10 15.93 19.30
CA ALA A 303 -3.82 15.96 20.58
C ALA A 303 -3.19 15.03 21.62
N SER A 304 -2.62 13.90 21.18
CA SER A 304 -1.92 12.98 22.06
C SER A 304 -0.66 13.57 22.70
N LEU A 305 -0.01 14.56 22.09
CA LEU A 305 1.16 15.25 22.68
C LEU A 305 0.77 16.14 23.86
N VAL A 306 -0.51 16.54 23.95
CA VAL A 306 -1.03 17.31 25.08
C VAL A 306 -1.44 16.38 26.23
N VAL A 307 -2.18 15.32 25.92
CA VAL A 307 -2.71 14.39 26.93
C VAL A 307 -1.64 13.43 27.46
N TYR A 308 -0.72 13.01 26.58
CA TYR A 308 0.39 12.09 26.87
C TYR A 308 1.69 12.67 26.29
N PRO A 309 2.35 13.62 26.98
CA PRO A 309 3.49 14.35 26.43
C PRO A 309 4.66 13.47 26.03
N ASP A 310 4.91 12.41 26.78
CA ASP A 310 6.01 11.46 26.54
C ASP A 310 5.56 10.00 26.67
N VAL A 311 6.46 9.08 26.36
CA VAL A 311 6.19 7.64 26.44
C VAL A 311 6.03 7.17 27.89
N ALA A 312 6.66 7.85 28.87
CA ALA A 312 6.54 7.51 30.28
C ALA A 312 5.12 7.78 30.80
N SER A 313 4.49 8.88 30.39
CA SER A 313 3.10 9.21 30.72
C SER A 313 2.10 8.20 30.17
N ILE A 314 2.38 7.59 29.02
CA ILE A 314 1.58 6.48 28.47
C ILE A 314 1.75 5.24 29.34
N HIS A 315 2.98 4.92 29.73
CA HIS A 315 3.25 3.77 30.59
C HIS A 315 2.60 3.91 31.98
N GLU A 316 2.64 5.11 32.57
CA GLU A 316 1.97 5.40 33.84
C GLU A 316 0.46 5.18 33.75
N ALA A 317 -0.17 5.59 32.64
CA ALA A 317 -1.60 5.39 32.42
C ALA A 317 -1.97 3.92 32.11
N PHE A 318 -1.06 3.16 31.52
CA PHE A 318 -1.26 1.77 31.09
C PHE A 318 -0.14 0.83 31.56
N PRO A 319 0.03 0.61 32.88
CA PRO A 319 1.19 -0.09 33.45
C PRO A 319 1.21 -1.60 33.14
N PHE A 320 0.12 -2.13 32.58
CA PHE A 320 -0.02 -3.53 32.18
C PHE A 320 0.52 -3.82 30.78
N ILE A 321 0.89 -2.79 30.01
CA ILE A 321 1.51 -2.96 28.70
C ILE A 321 2.97 -3.36 28.90
N ALA A 322 3.36 -4.47 28.27
CA ALA A 322 4.74 -4.94 28.32
C ALA A 322 5.72 -3.89 27.77
N ASP A 323 6.87 -3.75 28.42
CA ASP A 323 7.90 -2.76 28.08
C ASP A 323 8.36 -2.85 26.62
N ASP A 324 8.39 -4.07 26.06
CA ASP A 324 8.81 -4.32 24.68
C ASP A 324 7.78 -3.91 23.61
N LYS A 325 6.58 -3.47 24.03
CA LYS A 325 5.53 -2.93 23.16
C LYS A 325 5.34 -1.42 23.31
N LEU A 326 6.01 -0.81 24.28
CA LEU A 326 5.92 0.61 24.61
C LEU A 326 6.58 1.46 23.50
N GLY A 327 5.88 2.51 23.04
CA GLY A 327 6.34 3.35 21.93
C GLY A 327 5.40 4.51 21.64
N HIS A 328 5.83 5.45 20.78
CA HIS A 328 5.01 6.60 20.39
C HIS A 328 3.76 6.17 19.60
N ASP A 329 3.82 5.05 18.88
CA ASP A 329 2.72 4.43 18.15
C ASP A 329 1.51 4.07 19.03
N LEU A 330 1.70 3.82 20.33
CA LEU A 330 0.62 3.51 21.27
C LEU A 330 -0.28 4.72 21.60
N ALA A 331 0.21 5.94 21.37
CA ALA A 331 -0.51 7.14 21.74
C ALA A 331 -1.86 7.26 21.03
N TYR A 332 -1.99 6.71 19.81
CA TYR A 332 -3.27 6.66 19.11
C TYR A 332 -4.30 5.84 19.91
N SER A 333 -3.96 4.58 20.22
CA SER A 333 -4.81 3.68 21.01
C SER A 333 -5.11 4.24 22.40
N ALA A 334 -4.11 4.86 23.05
CA ALA A 334 -4.26 5.52 24.34
C ALA A 334 -5.31 6.63 24.27
N MET A 335 -5.27 7.49 23.24
CA MET A 335 -6.26 8.54 23.06
C MET A 335 -7.67 8.00 22.85
N LEU A 336 -7.84 6.88 22.15
CA LEU A 336 -9.16 6.28 21.93
C LEU A 336 -9.85 5.86 23.24
N THR A 337 -9.10 5.65 24.32
CA THR A 337 -9.67 5.34 25.64
C THR A 337 -10.44 6.49 26.28
N LYS A 338 -10.26 7.71 25.76
CA LYS A 338 -10.96 8.93 26.22
C LYS A 338 -12.31 9.13 25.54
N LEU A 339 -12.64 8.31 24.53
CA LEU A 339 -13.89 8.44 23.77
C LEU A 339 -15.12 8.11 24.65
N PRO A 340 -16.25 8.78 24.41
CA PRO A 340 -17.47 8.48 25.12
C PRO A 340 -18.10 7.19 24.59
N SER A 341 -18.99 6.61 25.40
CA SER A 341 -19.88 5.52 24.97
C SER A 341 -20.62 5.88 23.67
N GLY A 342 -20.83 4.88 22.82
CA GLY A 342 -21.37 5.00 21.47
C GLY A 342 -20.29 5.29 20.43
N LEU A 343 -19.54 6.38 20.59
CA LEU A 343 -18.42 6.70 19.70
C LEU A 343 -17.27 5.70 19.85
N LEU A 344 -17.01 5.27 21.08
CA LEU A 344 -16.03 4.21 21.38
C LEU A 344 -16.37 2.92 20.63
N GLY A 345 -17.61 2.43 20.71
CA GLY A 345 -18.07 1.24 19.99
C GLY A 345 -18.00 1.38 18.48
N LEU A 346 -18.36 2.56 17.94
CA LEU A 346 -18.21 2.84 16.52
C LEU A 346 -16.73 2.77 16.09
N VAL A 347 -15.82 3.38 16.84
CA VAL A 347 -14.38 3.37 16.55
C VAL A 347 -13.80 1.96 16.66
N LEU A 348 -14.18 1.19 17.67
CA LEU A 348 -13.78 -0.22 17.81
C LEU A 348 -14.24 -1.05 16.62
N ALA A 349 -15.51 -0.94 16.23
CA ALA A 349 -16.03 -1.58 15.02
C ALA A 349 -15.25 -1.15 13.78
N SER A 350 -14.86 0.13 13.69
CA SER A 350 -14.08 0.71 12.61
C SER A 350 -12.64 0.16 12.52
N LEU A 351 -11.99 -0.09 13.66
CA LEU A 351 -10.63 -0.65 13.72
C LEU A 351 -10.61 -2.13 13.39
N ILE A 352 -11.61 -2.86 13.86
CA ILE A 352 -11.87 -4.25 13.45
C ILE A 352 -12.15 -4.29 11.95
N ALA A 353 -12.92 -3.34 11.42
CA ALA A 353 -13.19 -3.23 10.00
C ALA A 353 -11.91 -3.07 9.18
N ALA A 354 -11.04 -2.15 9.60
CA ALA A 354 -9.74 -1.92 8.97
C ALA A 354 -8.85 -3.18 9.01
N TYR A 355 -8.86 -3.92 10.12
CA TYR A 355 -8.13 -5.18 10.28
C TYR A 355 -8.61 -6.21 9.26
N MET A 356 -9.93 -6.44 9.24
CA MET A 356 -10.58 -7.42 8.38
C MET A 356 -10.34 -7.12 6.89
N SER A 357 -10.43 -5.84 6.48
CA SER A 357 -10.20 -5.42 5.09
C SER A 357 -8.79 -5.77 4.62
N THR A 358 -7.80 -5.42 5.44
CA THR A 358 -6.39 -5.58 5.10
C THR A 358 -5.98 -7.05 5.09
N ILE A 359 -6.30 -7.78 6.16
CA ILE A 359 -5.97 -9.20 6.28
C ILE A 359 -6.69 -10.02 5.21
N SER A 360 -7.97 -9.77 4.95
CA SER A 360 -8.69 -10.52 3.89
C SER A 360 -8.12 -10.25 2.49
N THR A 361 -7.67 -9.03 2.22
CA THR A 361 -6.97 -8.66 0.99
C THR A 361 -5.66 -9.42 0.83
N GLN A 362 -4.82 -9.39 1.86
CA GLN A 362 -3.52 -10.06 1.85
C GLN A 362 -3.68 -11.58 1.74
N LEU A 363 -4.66 -12.15 2.44
CA LEU A 363 -5.03 -13.55 2.34
C LEU A 363 -5.46 -13.93 0.93
N ASN A 364 -6.34 -13.14 0.30
CA ASN A 364 -6.81 -13.41 -1.06
C ASN A 364 -5.67 -13.27 -2.08
N TRP A 365 -4.84 -12.24 -1.95
CA TRP A 365 -3.70 -11.97 -2.83
C TRP A 365 -2.63 -13.08 -2.73
N GLY A 366 -2.14 -13.39 -1.53
CA GLY A 366 -1.14 -14.45 -1.34
C GLY A 366 -1.67 -15.84 -1.69
N SER A 367 -2.94 -16.13 -1.38
CA SER A 367 -3.60 -17.36 -1.82
C SER A 367 -3.65 -17.48 -3.34
N SER A 368 -3.91 -16.37 -4.06
CA SER A 368 -3.92 -16.38 -5.52
C SER A 368 -2.56 -16.76 -6.11
N TYR A 369 -1.46 -16.31 -5.50
CA TYR A 369 -0.10 -16.67 -5.93
C TYR A 369 0.18 -18.15 -5.69
N ILE A 370 -0.18 -18.66 -4.51
CA ILE A 370 -0.01 -20.08 -4.21
C ILE A 370 -0.82 -20.93 -5.19
N VAL A 371 -2.05 -20.53 -5.53
CA VAL A 371 -2.92 -21.31 -6.43
C VAL A 371 -2.44 -21.23 -7.88
N TYR A 372 -2.29 -20.03 -8.43
CA TYR A 372 -2.02 -19.84 -9.87
C TYR A 372 -0.56 -20.00 -10.23
N ASP A 373 0.35 -19.52 -9.37
CA ASP A 373 1.76 -19.33 -9.73
C ASP A 373 2.68 -20.42 -9.14
N PHE A 374 2.22 -21.13 -8.10
CA PHE A 374 2.94 -22.24 -7.51
C PHE A 374 2.24 -23.59 -7.73
N TYR A 375 1.04 -23.80 -7.18
CA TYR A 375 0.35 -25.10 -7.18
C TYR A 375 -0.04 -25.55 -8.59
N LYS A 376 -0.78 -24.72 -9.34
CA LYS A 376 -1.17 -25.04 -10.71
C LYS A 376 0.04 -25.21 -11.62
N GLN A 377 1.12 -24.45 -11.42
CA GLN A 377 2.30 -24.55 -12.29
C GLN A 377 3.20 -25.73 -11.96
N GLN A 378 3.33 -26.13 -10.69
CA GLN A 378 4.39 -27.03 -10.23
C GLN A 378 3.90 -28.33 -9.60
N VAL A 379 2.75 -28.29 -8.95
CA VAL A 379 2.27 -29.43 -8.15
C VAL A 379 1.23 -30.22 -8.94
N ASN A 380 0.27 -29.55 -9.57
CA ASN A 380 -0.77 -30.19 -10.36
C ASN A 380 -1.27 -29.29 -11.51
N PRO A 381 -0.66 -29.37 -12.70
CA PRO A 381 -1.07 -28.64 -13.90
C PRO A 381 -2.50 -28.88 -14.35
N ASP A 382 -3.00 -30.11 -14.16
CA ASP A 382 -4.33 -30.54 -14.60
C ASP A 382 -5.38 -30.43 -13.48
N ALA A 383 -5.08 -29.66 -12.42
CA ALA A 383 -5.99 -29.48 -11.30
C ALA A 383 -7.32 -28.86 -11.74
N SER A 384 -8.42 -29.52 -11.39
CA SER A 384 -9.77 -28.97 -11.62
C SER A 384 -10.00 -27.66 -10.86
N GLU A 385 -10.90 -26.82 -11.36
CA GLU A 385 -11.27 -25.55 -10.72
C GLU A 385 -11.72 -25.74 -9.26
N LYS A 386 -12.45 -26.82 -8.95
CA LYS A 386 -12.85 -27.15 -7.57
C LYS A 386 -11.64 -27.41 -6.68
N ARG A 387 -10.62 -28.11 -7.18
CA ARG A 387 -9.38 -28.38 -6.45
C ARG A 387 -8.59 -27.08 -6.23
N LEU A 388 -8.48 -26.23 -7.24
CA LEU A 388 -7.79 -24.95 -7.13
C LEU A 388 -8.45 -24.01 -6.10
N VAL A 389 -9.79 -23.93 -6.08
CA VAL A 389 -10.52 -23.17 -5.05
C VAL A 389 -10.29 -23.76 -3.65
N ALA A 390 -10.27 -25.10 -3.52
CA ALA A 390 -9.98 -25.75 -2.24
C ALA A 390 -8.55 -25.45 -1.75
N VAL A 391 -7.55 -25.49 -2.64
CA VAL A 391 -6.17 -25.07 -2.32
C VAL A 391 -6.16 -23.61 -1.88
N GLY A 392 -6.88 -22.73 -2.57
CA GLY A 392 -6.95 -21.32 -2.19
C GLY A 392 -7.52 -21.09 -0.78
N ARG A 393 -8.52 -21.87 -0.37
CA ARG A 393 -9.07 -21.85 0.99
C ARG A 393 -8.08 -22.36 2.02
N ILE A 394 -7.38 -23.46 1.74
CA ILE A 394 -6.36 -24.01 2.64
C ILE A 394 -5.21 -23.02 2.80
N SER A 395 -4.71 -22.45 1.70
CA SER A 395 -3.66 -21.43 1.71
C SER A 395 -4.05 -20.21 2.53
N THR A 396 -5.32 -19.79 2.48
CA THR A 396 -5.84 -18.69 3.31
C THR A 396 -5.69 -18.99 4.81
N VAL A 397 -6.05 -20.20 5.25
CA VAL A 397 -5.89 -20.61 6.65
C VAL A 397 -4.42 -20.66 7.04
N VAL A 398 -3.57 -21.29 6.20
CA VAL A 398 -2.13 -21.45 6.48
C VAL A 398 -1.42 -20.10 6.59
N LEU A 399 -1.68 -19.17 5.67
CA LEU A 399 -1.11 -17.82 5.71
C LEU A 399 -1.51 -17.07 6.99
N MET A 400 -2.76 -17.20 7.43
CA MET A 400 -3.21 -16.58 8.68
C MET A 400 -2.48 -17.17 9.90
N VAL A 401 -2.29 -18.49 9.95
CA VAL A 401 -1.59 -19.16 11.06
C VAL A 401 -0.15 -18.67 11.16
N PHE A 402 0.57 -18.57 10.03
CA PHE A 402 1.94 -18.04 10.03
C PHE A 402 2.00 -16.56 10.42
N SER A 403 1.06 -15.75 9.93
CA SER A 403 0.97 -14.34 10.31
C SER A 403 0.69 -14.16 11.81
N ALA A 404 -0.25 -14.93 12.36
CA ALA A 404 -0.58 -14.96 13.77
C ALA A 404 0.63 -15.31 14.64
N ALA A 405 1.36 -16.37 14.28
CA ALA A 405 2.55 -16.79 15.00
C ALA A 405 3.66 -15.73 14.96
N LEU A 406 3.91 -15.14 13.79
CA LEU A 406 4.92 -14.08 13.64
C LEU A 406 4.55 -12.80 14.39
N ALA A 407 3.27 -12.40 14.39
CA ALA A 407 2.80 -11.19 15.05
C ALA A 407 3.07 -11.20 16.57
N LEU A 408 3.00 -12.37 17.21
CA LEU A 408 3.32 -12.54 18.63
C LEU A 408 4.79 -12.24 18.94
N LEU A 409 5.68 -12.35 17.95
CA LEU A 409 7.13 -12.12 18.08
C LEU A 409 7.55 -10.68 17.71
N LEU A 410 6.70 -9.90 17.04
CA LEU A 410 7.03 -8.55 16.58
C LEU A 410 6.78 -7.48 17.64
N GLN A 411 7.57 -6.39 17.64
CA GLN A 411 7.51 -5.32 18.66
C GLN A 411 7.08 -3.96 18.10
N ASN A 412 7.66 -3.55 16.97
CA ASN A 412 7.47 -2.22 16.38
C ASN A 412 7.13 -2.29 14.87
N ALA A 413 6.08 -1.58 14.44
CA ALA A 413 5.63 -1.54 13.05
C ALA A 413 6.47 -0.62 12.14
N LEU A 414 6.96 0.51 12.66
CA LEU A 414 7.85 1.44 11.94
C LEU A 414 9.17 0.75 11.58
N GLN A 415 9.78 0.03 12.52
CA GLN A 415 11.00 -0.73 12.25
C GLN A 415 10.79 -1.74 11.11
N LEU A 416 9.64 -2.41 11.10
CA LEU A 416 9.31 -3.35 10.04
C LEU A 416 9.11 -2.64 8.68
N PHE A 417 8.46 -1.48 8.70
CA PHE A 417 8.29 -0.63 7.52
C PHE A 417 9.65 -0.24 6.91
N GLU A 418 10.61 0.19 7.72
CA GLU A 418 11.96 0.54 7.27
C GLU A 418 12.70 -0.65 6.66
N VAL A 419 12.64 -1.82 7.31
CA VAL A 419 13.27 -3.05 6.80
C VAL A 419 12.68 -3.44 5.44
N LEU A 420 11.35 -3.39 5.29
CA LEU A 420 10.68 -3.69 4.03
C LEU A 420 11.08 -2.71 2.92
N LEU A 421 11.21 -1.41 3.25
CA LEU A 421 11.61 -0.39 2.28
C LEU A 421 13.04 -0.59 1.78
N VAL A 422 13.99 -0.92 2.66
CA VAL A 422 15.39 -1.12 2.29
C VAL A 422 15.56 -2.41 1.48
N PHE A 423 14.86 -3.49 1.85
CA PHE A 423 14.97 -4.78 1.16
C PHE A 423 14.54 -4.73 -0.31
N GLY A 424 13.61 -3.83 -0.67
CA GLY A 424 13.18 -3.61 -2.04
C GLY A 424 13.98 -2.56 -2.82
N ALA A 425 14.93 -1.88 -2.19
CA ALA A 425 15.57 -0.68 -2.74
C ALA A 425 16.44 -0.99 -3.97
N GLY A 426 16.30 -0.18 -5.02
CA GLY A 426 17.00 -0.32 -6.30
C GLY A 426 16.30 -1.23 -7.31
N THR A 427 15.19 -1.88 -6.94
CA THR A 427 14.40 -2.72 -7.86
C THR A 427 13.33 -1.93 -8.61
N GLY A 428 12.91 -0.77 -8.11
CA GLY A 428 11.74 -0.07 -8.62
C GLY A 428 11.88 0.47 -10.06
N LEU A 429 13.09 0.89 -10.47
CA LEU A 429 13.33 1.34 -11.85
C LEU A 429 13.12 0.22 -12.87
N ILE A 430 13.39 -1.03 -12.51
CA ILE A 430 13.10 -2.19 -13.36
C ILE A 430 11.59 -2.33 -13.55
N PHE A 431 10.80 -2.22 -12.49
CA PHE A 431 9.36 -2.38 -12.57
C PHE A 431 8.70 -1.29 -13.41
N ILE A 432 9.31 -0.10 -13.46
CA ILE A 432 8.94 0.97 -14.38
C ILE A 432 9.35 0.63 -15.81
N LEU A 433 10.62 0.30 -16.04
CA LEU A 433 11.22 0.15 -17.37
C LEU A 433 10.82 -1.15 -18.09
N ARG A 434 10.47 -2.23 -17.38
CA ARG A 434 10.12 -3.53 -17.98
C ARG A 434 8.99 -3.45 -19.02
N TRP A 435 8.11 -2.46 -18.88
CA TRP A 435 7.01 -2.19 -19.81
C TRP A 435 7.46 -1.47 -21.08
N PHE A 436 8.46 -0.59 -20.97
CA PHE A 436 8.80 0.39 -22.01
C PHE A 436 10.17 0.15 -22.66
N TRP A 437 10.99 -0.74 -22.11
CA TRP A 437 12.31 -1.05 -22.61
C TRP A 437 12.42 -2.53 -22.99
N TRP A 438 12.61 -2.78 -24.29
CA TRP A 438 12.75 -4.13 -24.86
C TRP A 438 13.90 -4.93 -24.24
N ARG A 439 14.94 -4.26 -23.74
CA ARG A 439 16.18 -4.91 -23.29
C ARG A 439 16.08 -5.57 -21.92
N ILE A 440 15.16 -5.11 -21.06
CA ILE A 440 14.90 -5.75 -19.77
C ILE A 440 14.49 -7.20 -20.02
N ASN A 441 15.09 -8.11 -19.25
CA ASN A 441 14.87 -9.55 -19.32
C ASN A 441 14.75 -10.13 -17.89
N ALA A 442 14.43 -11.42 -17.78
CA ALA A 442 14.26 -12.06 -16.48
C ALA A 442 15.51 -11.95 -15.58
N TRP A 443 16.72 -12.00 -16.16
CA TRP A 443 17.97 -11.86 -15.40
C TRP A 443 18.16 -10.47 -14.81
N SER A 444 17.64 -9.43 -15.46
CA SER A 444 17.63 -8.07 -14.93
C SER A 444 16.87 -8.03 -13.59
N GLU A 445 15.68 -8.63 -13.55
CA GLU A 445 14.87 -8.67 -12.33
C GLU A 445 15.47 -9.57 -11.25
N ILE A 446 15.92 -10.77 -11.62
CA ILE A 446 16.51 -11.74 -10.69
C ILE A 446 17.73 -11.11 -10.01
N THR A 447 18.66 -10.55 -10.78
CA THR A 447 19.88 -9.97 -10.22
C THR A 447 19.59 -8.78 -9.32
N ALA A 448 18.64 -7.91 -9.66
CA ALA A 448 18.25 -6.80 -8.80
C ALA A 448 17.67 -7.24 -7.46
N MET A 449 16.78 -8.25 -7.47
CA MET A 449 16.16 -8.76 -6.26
C MET A 449 17.18 -9.39 -5.32
N PHE A 450 18.08 -10.24 -5.85
CA PHE A 450 19.14 -10.85 -5.06
C PHE A 450 20.17 -9.83 -4.59
N ALA A 451 20.57 -8.89 -5.45
CA ALA A 451 21.51 -7.83 -5.08
C ALA A 451 20.94 -6.97 -3.95
N SER A 452 19.71 -6.46 -4.09
CA SER A 452 19.06 -5.64 -3.07
C SER A 452 18.95 -6.36 -1.73
N GLY A 453 18.48 -7.61 -1.73
CA GLY A 453 18.38 -8.43 -0.52
C GLY A 453 19.74 -8.70 0.14
N ILE A 454 20.75 -9.11 -0.64
CA ILE A 454 22.09 -9.41 -0.12
C ILE A 454 22.75 -8.15 0.43
N ILE A 455 22.71 -7.04 -0.31
CA ILE A 455 23.28 -5.75 0.13
C ILE A 455 22.60 -5.31 1.43
N SER A 456 21.27 -5.36 1.49
CA SER A 456 20.51 -4.99 2.69
C SER A 456 20.89 -5.84 3.90
N LEU A 457 21.00 -7.17 3.72
CA LEU A 457 21.41 -8.08 4.78
C LEU A 457 22.85 -7.82 5.23
N LEU A 458 23.78 -7.56 4.31
CA LEU A 458 25.16 -7.21 4.65
C LEU A 458 25.24 -5.92 5.46
N LEU A 459 24.50 -4.88 5.05
CA LEU A 459 24.49 -3.61 5.77
C LEU A 459 23.85 -3.73 7.16
N LYS A 460 22.75 -4.47 7.30
CA LYS A 460 22.01 -4.56 8.58
C LYS A 460 22.53 -5.61 9.55
N LEU A 461 23.10 -6.72 9.06
CA LEU A 461 23.53 -7.85 9.90
C LEU A 461 25.03 -7.94 10.12
N THR A 462 25.84 -7.06 9.50
CA THR A 462 27.29 -7.07 9.66
C THR A 462 27.81 -5.67 10.04
N PRO A 463 29.04 -5.56 10.58
CA PRO A 463 29.64 -4.26 10.90
C PRO A 463 29.84 -3.34 9.69
N VAL A 464 29.67 -3.84 8.46
CA VAL A 464 29.85 -3.06 7.22
C VAL A 464 28.90 -1.87 7.17
N GLY A 465 27.63 -2.03 7.57
CA GLY A 465 26.68 -0.91 7.57
C GLY A 465 27.09 0.19 8.55
N ALA A 466 27.47 -0.18 9.77
CA ALA A 466 27.95 0.77 10.76
C ALA A 466 29.26 1.46 10.30
N PHE A 467 30.19 0.69 9.71
CA PHE A 467 31.43 1.25 9.17
C PHE A 467 31.17 2.33 8.10
N PHE A 468 30.20 2.12 7.21
CA PHE A 468 29.90 3.09 6.17
C PHE A 468 28.94 4.20 6.58
N PHE A 469 27.95 3.93 7.42
CA PHE A 469 26.78 4.81 7.60
C PHE A 469 26.39 5.06 9.06
N ALA A 470 27.22 4.71 10.04
CA ALA A 470 26.94 5.08 11.43
C ALA A 470 26.87 6.62 11.56
N PRO A 471 25.91 7.18 12.31
CA PRO A 471 25.66 8.63 12.35
C PRO A 471 26.88 9.50 12.69
N GLU A 472 27.77 9.03 13.56
CA GLU A 472 28.93 9.80 14.02
C GLU A 472 30.28 9.24 13.53
N THR A 473 30.35 7.95 13.21
CA THR A 473 31.60 7.24 12.92
C THR A 473 31.67 6.66 11.51
N GLY A 474 30.57 6.73 10.75
CA GLY A 474 30.48 6.24 9.38
C GLY A 474 31.32 7.06 8.41
N VAL A 475 31.83 6.39 7.37
CA VAL A 475 32.54 7.06 6.25
C VAL A 475 31.63 8.03 5.48
N PHE A 476 30.34 7.70 5.37
CA PHE A 476 29.32 8.47 4.69
C PHE A 476 28.19 8.85 5.66
N PRO A 477 27.40 9.90 5.36
CA PRO A 477 26.24 10.24 6.16
C PRO A 477 25.22 9.09 6.21
N ASP A 478 24.58 8.90 7.36
CA ASP A 478 23.56 7.88 7.63
C ASP A 478 22.43 7.87 6.57
N TRP A 479 21.93 9.05 6.21
CA TRP A 479 20.87 9.21 5.21
C TRP A 479 21.27 8.73 3.81
N SER A 480 22.56 8.58 3.53
CA SER A 480 23.05 8.12 2.21
C SER A 480 22.97 6.60 2.05
N GLU A 481 22.73 5.83 3.12
CA GLU A 481 22.62 4.36 3.09
C GLU A 481 21.60 3.92 2.03
N TYR A 482 20.40 4.52 2.05
CA TYR A 482 19.33 4.16 1.12
C TYR A 482 19.72 4.45 -0.34
N ILE A 483 20.34 5.61 -0.60
CA ILE A 483 20.80 6.00 -1.93
C ILE A 483 21.89 5.03 -2.40
N PHE A 484 22.83 4.66 -1.53
CA PHE A 484 23.87 3.70 -1.82
C PHE A 484 23.30 2.35 -2.28
N VAL A 485 22.32 1.80 -1.55
CA VAL A 485 21.65 0.54 -1.94
C VAL A 485 20.97 0.68 -3.31
N VAL A 486 20.26 1.79 -3.54
CA VAL A 486 19.58 2.05 -4.83
C VAL A 486 20.57 2.11 -5.98
N VAL A 487 21.66 2.87 -5.84
CA VAL A 487 22.68 3.06 -6.89
C VAL A 487 23.40 1.75 -7.17
N LEU A 488 23.84 1.03 -6.13
CA LEU A 488 24.60 -0.21 -6.27
C LEU A 488 23.74 -1.32 -6.88
N THR A 489 22.53 -1.54 -6.38
CA THR A 489 21.58 -2.49 -6.98
C THR A 489 21.30 -2.12 -8.44
N THR A 490 21.14 -0.82 -8.73
CA THR A 490 20.91 -0.34 -10.11
C THR A 490 22.06 -0.66 -11.05
N ALA A 491 23.29 -0.42 -10.61
CA ALA A 491 24.48 -0.74 -11.38
C ALA A 491 24.58 -2.25 -11.66
N ILE A 492 24.29 -3.10 -10.67
CA ILE A 492 24.36 -4.56 -10.80
C ILE A 492 23.36 -5.07 -11.84
N TRP A 493 22.09 -4.67 -11.74
CA TRP A 493 21.09 -5.18 -12.68
C TRP A 493 21.24 -4.59 -14.08
N MET A 494 21.74 -3.36 -14.20
CA MET A 494 22.10 -2.77 -15.49
C MET A 494 23.25 -3.53 -16.15
N ALA A 495 24.28 -3.90 -15.40
CA ALA A 495 25.35 -4.77 -15.90
C ALA A 495 24.80 -6.12 -16.37
N ALA A 496 23.95 -6.77 -15.56
CA ALA A 496 23.30 -8.03 -15.94
C ALA A 496 22.44 -7.88 -17.21
N THR A 497 21.72 -6.77 -17.34
CA THR A 497 20.90 -6.46 -18.53
C THR A 497 21.74 -6.45 -19.80
N PHE A 498 22.93 -5.84 -19.77
CA PHE A 498 23.79 -5.77 -20.96
C PHE A 498 24.60 -7.04 -21.20
N LEU A 499 24.99 -7.77 -20.15
CA LEU A 499 25.78 -9.00 -20.24
C LEU A 499 24.95 -10.23 -20.67
N THR A 500 23.65 -10.25 -20.37
CA THR A 500 22.77 -11.39 -20.71
C THR A 500 22.08 -11.18 -22.05
N GLN A 501 21.76 -12.25 -22.78
CA GLN A 501 21.07 -12.12 -24.06
C GLN A 501 19.68 -11.47 -23.91
N PRO A 502 19.22 -10.66 -24.89
CA PRO A 502 17.85 -10.17 -24.90
C PRO A 502 16.86 -11.32 -25.06
N GLU A 503 15.60 -11.09 -24.70
CA GLU A 503 14.51 -12.03 -24.94
C GLU A 503 14.35 -12.33 -26.44
N SER A 504 13.79 -13.50 -26.75
CA SER A 504 13.60 -13.92 -28.15
C SER A 504 12.66 -12.96 -28.90
N LYS A 505 12.82 -12.91 -30.23
CA LYS A 505 11.98 -12.06 -31.09
C LYS A 505 10.49 -12.38 -30.91
N GLU A 506 10.15 -13.65 -30.76
CA GLU A 506 8.79 -14.15 -30.61
C GLU A 506 8.16 -13.64 -29.31
N VAL A 507 8.90 -13.71 -28.19
CA VAL A 507 8.45 -13.19 -26.88
C VAL A 507 8.23 -11.69 -26.94
N LEU A 508 9.23 -10.93 -27.44
CA LEU A 508 9.15 -9.48 -27.53
C LEU A 508 8.01 -9.00 -28.42
N ARG A 509 7.81 -9.65 -29.58
CA ARG A 509 6.71 -9.33 -30.51
C ARG A 509 5.36 -9.69 -29.90
N SER A 510 5.23 -10.86 -29.27
CA SER A 510 3.98 -11.29 -28.64
C SER A 510 3.56 -10.36 -27.51
N PHE A 511 4.52 -9.95 -26.67
CA PHE A 511 4.29 -8.94 -25.63
C PHE A 511 3.83 -7.62 -26.24
N TYR A 512 4.54 -7.12 -27.25
CA TYR A 512 4.21 -5.83 -27.88
C TYR A 512 2.82 -5.87 -28.53
N MET A 513 2.49 -6.93 -29.26
CA MET A 513 1.18 -7.12 -29.89
C MET A 513 0.05 -7.05 -28.87
N LYS A 514 0.20 -7.74 -27.73
CA LYS A 514 -0.81 -7.83 -26.69
C LYS A 514 -0.95 -6.54 -25.87
N ILE A 515 0.16 -5.90 -25.50
CA ILE A 515 0.16 -4.77 -24.56
C ILE A 515 0.11 -3.42 -25.27
N GLN A 516 0.76 -3.26 -26.42
CA GLN A 516 0.96 -1.97 -27.11
C GLN A 516 1.49 -0.87 -26.16
N PRO A 517 2.61 -1.10 -25.43
CA PRO A 517 3.12 -0.12 -24.46
C PRO A 517 3.61 1.19 -25.13
N GLY A 518 4.02 1.10 -26.40
CA GLY A 518 4.54 2.21 -27.20
C GLY A 518 5.89 2.74 -26.71
N GLY A 519 6.33 3.83 -27.34
CA GLY A 519 7.53 4.57 -26.94
C GLY A 519 8.83 4.14 -27.63
N PRO A 520 9.90 4.94 -27.46
CA PRO A 520 11.16 4.76 -28.19
C PRO A 520 11.91 3.49 -27.79
N GLY A 521 11.72 3.01 -26.57
CA GLY A 521 12.32 1.79 -26.05
C GLY A 521 11.77 0.50 -26.67
N TRP A 522 10.92 0.57 -27.69
CA TRP A 522 10.50 -0.57 -28.52
C TRP A 522 10.84 -0.41 -30.01
N ALA A 523 11.44 0.73 -30.41
CA ALA A 523 11.67 1.09 -31.81
C ALA A 523 12.52 0.06 -32.56
N ARG A 524 13.49 -0.59 -31.88
CA ARG A 524 14.29 -1.66 -32.47
C ARG A 524 13.44 -2.88 -32.84
N VAL A 525 12.61 -3.36 -31.91
CA VAL A 525 11.75 -4.54 -32.11
C VAL A 525 10.73 -4.29 -33.21
N ILE A 526 10.17 -3.08 -33.26
CA ILE A 526 9.23 -2.67 -34.32
C ILE A 526 9.91 -2.67 -35.69
N ARG A 527 11.07 -2.02 -35.83
CA ARG A 527 11.82 -2.01 -37.10
C ARG A 527 12.24 -3.42 -37.55
N GLU A 528 12.65 -4.27 -36.62
CA GLU A 528 12.98 -5.67 -36.92
C GLU A 528 11.75 -6.47 -37.35
N ALA A 529 10.58 -6.24 -36.75
CA ALA A 529 9.34 -6.88 -37.17
C ALA A 529 8.87 -6.39 -38.54
N GLU A 530 8.99 -5.09 -38.84
CA GLU A 530 8.68 -4.52 -40.16
C GLU A 530 9.57 -5.11 -41.26
N LYS A 531 10.88 -5.28 -40.99
CA LYS A 531 11.81 -5.97 -41.90
C LYS A 531 11.42 -7.42 -42.15
N ASP A 532 10.92 -8.10 -41.13
CA ASP A 532 10.42 -9.47 -41.21
C ASP A 532 8.96 -9.53 -41.75
N GLN A 533 8.43 -8.43 -42.28
CA GLN A 533 7.07 -8.29 -42.82
C GLN A 533 5.95 -8.66 -41.82
N GLN A 534 6.22 -8.51 -40.51
CA GLN A 534 5.26 -8.75 -39.43
C GLN A 534 4.73 -7.42 -38.86
N ARG A 535 3.42 -7.21 -38.96
CA ARG A 535 2.76 -6.03 -38.36
C ARG A 535 2.43 -6.29 -36.89
N ILE A 536 3.19 -5.66 -36.00
CA ILE A 536 2.97 -5.77 -34.54
C ILE A 536 2.33 -4.53 -33.89
N VAL A 537 2.29 -3.40 -34.61
CA VAL A 537 1.75 -2.12 -34.11
C VAL A 537 0.28 -1.98 -34.47
N ASN A 538 -0.55 -1.70 -33.47
CA ASN A 538 -1.94 -1.30 -33.66
C ASN A 538 -2.02 0.22 -33.92
N THR A 539 -2.32 0.61 -35.16
CA THR A 539 -2.39 2.03 -35.58
C THR A 539 -3.56 2.79 -34.95
N ASN A 540 -4.53 2.09 -34.37
CA ASN A 540 -5.68 2.71 -33.71
C ASN A 540 -5.37 3.13 -32.28
N GLU A 541 -4.24 2.72 -31.71
CA GLU A 541 -3.81 3.10 -30.36
C GLU A 541 -2.63 4.07 -30.41
N LYS A 542 -2.83 5.27 -29.86
CA LYS A 542 -1.76 6.27 -29.70
C LYS A 542 -0.94 5.98 -28.45
N TRP A 543 0.34 6.31 -28.49
CA TRP A 543 1.22 6.22 -27.32
C TRP A 543 0.77 7.22 -26.24
N SER A 544 0.26 6.68 -25.12
CA SER A 544 -0.40 7.47 -24.08
C SER A 544 0.53 7.97 -22.97
N VAL A 545 1.79 7.50 -22.92
CA VAL A 545 2.70 7.80 -21.79
C VAL A 545 2.98 9.29 -21.65
N PRO A 546 3.31 10.09 -22.70
CA PRO A 546 3.58 11.52 -22.51
C PRO A 546 2.40 12.27 -21.87
N ALA A 547 1.19 12.03 -22.38
CA ALA A 547 -0.03 12.60 -21.79
C ALA A 547 -0.30 12.05 -20.38
N GLY A 548 0.02 10.77 -20.14
CA GLY A 548 -0.08 10.14 -18.82
C GLY A 548 0.87 10.75 -17.79
N ILE A 549 2.11 11.10 -18.16
CA ILE A 549 3.04 11.81 -17.27
C ILE A 549 2.53 13.23 -16.98
N THR A 550 2.00 13.94 -17.98
CA THR A 550 1.36 15.25 -17.74
C THR A 550 0.18 15.12 -16.77
N ALA A 551 -0.68 14.12 -16.96
CA ALA A 551 -1.81 13.85 -16.08
C ALA A 551 -1.36 13.43 -14.67
N MET A 552 -0.28 12.66 -14.55
CA MET A 552 0.34 12.29 -13.28
C MET A 552 0.77 13.53 -12.50
N LEU A 553 1.53 14.44 -13.13
CA LEU A 553 2.01 15.66 -12.48
C LEU A 553 0.84 16.55 -12.03
N LEU A 554 -0.16 16.76 -12.91
CA LEU A 554 -1.37 17.51 -12.55
C LEU A 554 -2.17 16.83 -11.43
N GLY A 555 -2.22 15.49 -11.42
CA GLY A 555 -2.84 14.70 -10.38
C GLY A 555 -2.13 14.81 -9.03
N CYS A 556 -0.80 14.81 -9.02
CA CYS A 556 0.00 15.06 -7.81
C CYS A 556 -0.28 16.46 -7.26
N VAL A 557 -0.24 17.50 -8.11
CA VAL A 557 -0.53 18.88 -7.70
C VAL A 557 -1.95 18.96 -7.13
N LEU A 558 -2.95 18.39 -7.81
CA LEU A 558 -4.34 18.36 -7.35
C LEU A 558 -4.45 17.74 -5.95
N ILE A 559 -3.91 16.53 -5.74
CA ILE A 559 -4.12 15.79 -4.49
C ILE A 559 -3.30 16.41 -3.34
N TYR A 560 -2.05 16.80 -3.58
CA TYR A 560 -1.24 17.49 -2.56
C TYR A 560 -1.87 18.82 -2.15
N THR A 561 -2.37 19.61 -3.10
CA THR A 561 -2.99 20.90 -2.78
C THR A 561 -4.30 20.73 -2.01
N ILE A 562 -5.12 19.71 -2.30
CA ILE A 562 -6.30 19.40 -1.46
C ILE A 562 -5.87 18.98 -0.05
N MET A 563 -4.89 18.08 0.07
CA MET A 563 -4.40 17.60 1.36
C MET A 563 -3.86 18.76 2.21
N PHE A 564 -2.99 19.60 1.65
CA PHE A 564 -2.39 20.72 2.38
C PHE A 564 -3.36 21.88 2.60
N ALA A 565 -4.27 22.15 1.67
CA ALA A 565 -5.33 23.14 1.88
C ALA A 565 -6.21 22.74 3.07
N THR A 566 -6.63 21.47 3.15
CA THR A 566 -7.38 20.95 4.30
C THR A 566 -6.64 21.21 5.62
N GLY A 567 -5.33 20.94 5.65
CA GLY A 567 -4.48 21.25 6.80
C GLY A 567 -4.46 22.71 7.20
N TYR A 568 -4.25 23.60 6.22
CA TYR A 568 -4.22 25.03 6.51
C TYR A 568 -5.60 25.59 6.87
N TRP A 569 -6.70 25.02 6.37
CA TRP A 569 -8.04 25.34 6.84
C TRP A 569 -8.23 24.93 8.30
N ILE A 570 -7.80 23.72 8.67
CA ILE A 570 -7.80 23.25 10.07
C ILE A 570 -6.95 24.18 10.94
N TYR A 571 -5.78 24.60 10.46
CA TYR A 571 -4.89 25.48 11.21
C TYR A 571 -5.32 26.96 11.25
N GLY A 572 -6.46 27.33 10.67
CA GLY A 572 -6.90 28.74 10.59
C GLY A 572 -6.02 29.63 9.69
N LYS A 573 -5.11 29.04 8.90
CA LYS A 573 -4.23 29.77 7.97
C LYS A 573 -4.96 30.01 6.64
N HIS A 574 -5.93 30.92 6.66
CA HIS A 574 -6.87 31.13 5.54
C HIS A 574 -6.23 31.51 4.20
N LEU A 575 -5.16 32.33 4.22
CA LEU A 575 -4.48 32.76 2.98
C LEU A 575 -3.83 31.59 2.23
N PRO A 576 -2.90 30.81 2.83
CA PRO A 576 -2.32 29.65 2.13
C PRO A 576 -3.39 28.59 1.82
N ALA A 577 -4.39 28.41 2.69
CA ALA A 577 -5.50 27.48 2.42
C ALA A 577 -6.29 27.86 1.15
N SER A 578 -6.61 29.15 0.99
CA SER A 578 -7.35 29.66 -0.19
C SER A 578 -6.52 29.56 -1.47
N ILE A 579 -5.22 29.89 -1.40
CA ILE A 579 -4.30 29.77 -2.53
C ILE A 579 -4.22 28.31 -3.01
N LEU A 580 -3.98 27.37 -2.10
CA LEU A 580 -3.89 25.94 -2.45
C LEU A 580 -5.22 25.40 -2.95
N THR A 581 -6.35 25.85 -2.39
CA THR A 581 -7.69 25.49 -2.88
C THR A 581 -7.90 25.96 -4.33
N ALA A 582 -7.48 27.18 -4.68
CA ALA A 582 -7.54 27.68 -6.04
C ALA A 582 -6.64 26.87 -7.00
N ILE A 583 -5.43 26.53 -6.57
CA ILE A 583 -4.51 25.67 -7.35
C ILE A 583 -5.11 24.28 -7.56
N ALA A 584 -5.80 23.72 -6.57
CA ALA A 584 -6.50 22.45 -6.69
C ALA A 584 -7.59 22.51 -7.78
N VAL A 585 -8.42 23.56 -7.79
CA VAL A 585 -9.46 23.77 -8.81
C VAL A 585 -8.84 23.89 -10.21
N ILE A 586 -7.79 24.70 -10.37
CA ILE A 586 -7.09 24.88 -11.64
C ILE A 586 -6.49 23.55 -12.12
N SER A 587 -5.80 22.84 -11.24
CA SER A 587 -5.16 21.54 -11.54
C SER A 587 -6.19 20.49 -11.93
N GLY A 588 -7.34 20.46 -11.23
CA GLY A 588 -8.47 19.60 -11.57
C GLY A 588 -9.02 19.89 -12.96
N PHE A 589 -9.23 21.17 -13.30
CA PHE A 589 -9.67 21.56 -14.63
C PHE A 589 -8.67 21.16 -15.73
N LEU A 590 -7.38 21.43 -15.54
CA LEU A 590 -6.33 21.04 -16.49
C LEU A 590 -6.25 19.51 -16.62
N LEU A 591 -6.38 18.78 -15.52
CA LEU A 591 -6.35 17.32 -15.51
C LEU A 591 -7.50 16.73 -16.34
N THR A 592 -8.72 17.26 -16.22
CA THR A 592 -9.85 16.79 -17.04
C THR A 592 -9.61 16.98 -18.53
N ARG A 593 -8.98 18.10 -18.94
CA ARG A 593 -8.61 18.37 -20.33
C ARG A 593 -7.58 17.36 -20.86
N VAL A 594 -6.56 17.04 -20.06
CA VAL A 594 -5.53 16.06 -20.43
C VAL A 594 -6.10 14.65 -20.46
N TRP A 595 -6.89 14.26 -19.44
CA TRP A 595 -7.53 12.95 -19.36
C TRP A 595 -8.39 12.68 -20.59
N ASN A 596 -9.19 13.66 -21.02
CA ASN A 596 -10.05 13.50 -22.19
C ASN A 596 -9.26 13.27 -23.50
N ARG A 597 -8.02 13.76 -23.59
CA ARG A 597 -7.12 13.47 -24.73
C ARG A 597 -6.51 12.07 -24.66
N MET A 598 -6.44 11.46 -23.48
CA MET A 598 -5.90 10.11 -23.27
C MET A 598 -6.91 9.01 -23.58
N LYS A 599 -8.21 9.30 -23.47
CA LYS A 599 -9.28 8.39 -23.89
C LYS A 599 -9.23 8.21 -25.41
N GLY A 600 -8.46 7.23 -25.89
CA GLY A 600 -8.67 6.67 -27.23
C GLY A 600 -10.11 6.19 -27.33
N SER A 601 -10.79 6.51 -28.43
CA SER A 601 -12.24 6.43 -28.68
C SER A 601 -13.07 5.66 -27.64
N ILE A 602 -14.11 6.34 -27.15
CA ILE A 602 -15.34 5.86 -26.48
C ILE A 602 -15.51 6.47 -25.07
N LEU A 603 -16.35 7.51 -24.98
CA LEU A 603 -17.75 7.37 -24.59
C LEU A 603 -18.59 8.32 -25.46
#